data_AF-A0A223RN93-F1
#
_entry.id   AF-A0A223RN93-F1
#
_cell.length_a   1.000
_cell.length_b   1.000
_cell.length_c   1.000
_cell.angle_alpha   90.00
_cell.angle_beta   90.00
_cell.angle_gamma   90.00
#
_symmetry.space_group_name_H-M   'P 1'
#
loop_
_entity.id
_entity.type
_entity.pdbx_description
1 polymer ?
#
loop_
_entity_poly.entity_id
_entity_poly.type
_entity_poly.pdbx_seq_one_letter_code
_entity_poly.pdbx_strand_id
1 'polypeptide(L)'
;MSTRFTDPRAARAAARGEAERVRAEAESVRAETRRAVAEDAARRAREERAEREQRRRRRAAERRQRLASAGGWIGAHPTELLMSVIVVVPALLAWSAMAAYGVDIYGPLGGVLPLFSEGAMWAFAFSVHLARRQGRPTGWLHTGVWTFAAVNAALNFLHGFGASGVVTGLVMALVSVGGVVAHQLITAAPMRTRRSRAEREAARTDRISQRRRVRMERAAVRRSVGELGADGSIRLRHAPGTVTLGRGPLGTRRLRDAVVPGLPPNGSQRHEETDPGEQLAAEIGRWLSGEPAPSEPAGTAKTDSASSTTSGSGTTDELSELVARTRRAIEAGELNPRPSRRAVQRHLGIRATTAQEVLRALRGRGGDGRAEVAA
;
A
#
# COMPACT_ATOMS: atom_id res chain seq x y z
N MET A 1 65.45 78.14 54.42
CA MET A 1 64.38 77.96 53.42
C MET A 1 64.84 78.58 52.11
N SER A 2 65.34 77.78 51.16
CA SER A 2 65.79 78.29 49.85
C SER A 2 64.66 78.09 48.84
N THR A 3 63.86 79.13 48.63
CA THR A 3 62.85 79.18 47.59
C THR A 3 63.54 79.19 46.23
N ARG A 4 63.62 78.02 45.57
CA ARG A 4 64.02 77.94 44.16
C ARG A 4 62.99 78.72 43.35
N PHE A 5 63.41 79.87 42.85
CA PHE A 5 62.64 80.70 41.93
C PHE A 5 62.59 79.96 40.58
N THR A 6 61.59 79.11 40.41
CA THR A 6 61.36 78.42 39.14
C THR A 6 60.94 79.47 38.12
N ASP A 7 61.80 79.79 37.17
CA ASP A 7 61.49 80.75 36.10
C ASP A 7 60.26 80.27 35.32
N PRO A 8 59.12 81.00 35.39
CA PRO A 8 57.88 80.59 34.75
C PRO A 8 57.98 80.54 33.22
N ARG A 9 59.01 81.15 32.60
CA ARG A 9 59.24 81.05 31.16
C ARG A 9 59.87 79.72 30.76
N ALA A 10 60.81 79.21 31.57
CA ALA A 10 61.44 77.91 31.34
C ALA A 10 60.44 76.75 31.49
N ALA A 11 59.55 76.83 32.48
CA ALA A 11 58.48 75.85 32.68
C ALA A 11 57.48 75.82 31.50
N ARG A 12 57.16 76.98 30.91
CA ARG A 12 56.27 77.07 29.74
C ARG A 12 56.93 76.56 28.45
N ALA A 13 58.24 76.75 28.29
CA ALA A 13 58.99 76.23 27.15
C ALA A 13 59.07 74.70 27.19
N ALA A 14 59.37 74.11 28.36
CA ALA A 14 59.38 72.67 28.56
C ALA A 14 57.99 72.05 28.31
N ALA A 15 56.93 72.66 28.86
CA ALA A 15 55.55 72.21 28.65
C ALA A 15 55.10 72.28 27.17
N ARG A 16 55.58 73.26 26.39
CA ARG A 16 55.30 73.34 24.95
C ARG A 16 56.02 72.24 24.16
N GLY A 17 57.29 71.97 24.47
CA GLY A 17 58.04 70.89 23.82
C GLY A 17 57.46 69.51 24.10
N GLU A 18 56.97 69.27 25.32
CA GLU A 18 56.32 68.01 25.67
C GLU A 18 54.92 67.90 25.04
N ALA A 19 54.16 68.99 24.96
CA ALA A 19 52.89 69.02 24.23
C ALA A 19 53.04 68.78 22.72
N GLU A 20 54.13 69.26 22.10
CA GLU A 20 54.43 69.00 20.68
C GLU A 20 54.83 67.54 20.44
N ARG A 21 55.61 66.94 21.34
CA ARG A 21 55.95 65.51 21.27
C ARG A 21 54.72 64.61 21.40
N VAL A 22 53.86 64.89 22.38
CA VAL A 22 52.60 64.14 22.56
C VAL A 22 51.68 64.31 21.35
N ARG A 23 51.65 65.49 20.70
CA ARG A 23 50.90 65.70 19.46
C ARG A 23 51.48 64.90 18.30
N ALA A 24 52.80 64.89 18.14
CA ALA A 24 53.46 64.13 17.08
C ALA A 24 53.27 62.61 17.24
N GLU A 25 53.34 62.09 18.47
CA GLU A 25 53.06 60.68 18.77
C GLU A 25 51.57 60.34 18.59
N ALA A 26 50.66 61.24 18.99
CA ALA A 26 49.24 61.05 18.74
C ALA A 26 48.91 61.05 17.23
N GLU A 27 49.62 61.83 16.42
CA GLU A 27 49.47 61.85 14.97
C GLU A 27 50.04 60.60 14.29
N SER A 28 51.19 60.10 14.74
CA SER A 28 51.77 58.85 14.21
C SER A 28 50.88 57.64 14.51
N VAL A 29 50.38 57.52 15.75
CA VAL A 29 49.45 56.44 16.14
C VAL A 29 48.14 56.52 15.36
N ARG A 30 47.63 57.74 15.09
CA ARG A 30 46.43 57.94 14.24
C ARG A 30 46.70 57.56 12.77
N ALA A 31 47.90 57.82 12.26
CA ALA A 31 48.26 57.45 10.89
C ALA A 31 48.40 55.92 10.74
N GLU A 32 49.00 55.25 11.72
CA GLU A 32 49.15 53.79 11.75
C GLU A 32 47.80 53.08 11.90
N THR A 33 46.94 53.53 12.81
CA THR A 33 45.59 52.97 12.96
C THR A 33 44.74 53.16 11.69
N ARG A 34 44.87 54.30 11.00
CA ARG A 34 44.19 54.51 9.70
C ARG A 34 44.68 53.55 8.62
N ARG A 35 46.00 53.26 8.57
CA ARG A 35 46.58 52.29 7.62
C ARG A 35 46.09 50.88 7.91
N ALA A 36 46.14 50.45 9.18
CA ALA A 36 45.66 49.13 9.59
C ALA A 36 44.16 48.92 9.27
N VAL A 37 43.32 49.93 9.56
CA VAL A 37 41.89 49.88 9.23
C VAL A 37 41.65 49.84 7.71
N ALA A 38 42.45 50.57 6.92
CA ALA A 38 42.33 50.55 5.46
C ALA A 38 42.74 49.20 4.86
N GLU A 39 43.79 48.56 5.39
CA GLU A 39 44.24 47.23 4.96
C GLU A 39 43.23 46.14 5.31
N ASP A 40 42.66 46.18 6.52
CA ASP A 40 41.59 45.26 6.93
C ASP A 40 40.31 45.45 6.10
N ALA A 41 39.94 46.70 5.80
CA ALA A 41 38.81 46.99 4.92
C ALA A 41 39.06 46.48 3.49
N ALA A 42 40.28 46.65 2.97
CA ALA A 42 40.66 46.13 1.65
C ALA A 42 40.66 44.60 1.60
N ARG A 43 41.10 43.92 2.67
CA ARG A 43 41.06 42.46 2.78
C ARG A 43 39.62 41.94 2.79
N ARG A 44 38.75 42.50 3.63
CA ARG A 44 37.31 42.16 3.67
C ARG A 44 36.62 42.42 2.34
N ALA A 45 36.93 43.53 1.67
CA ALA A 45 36.37 43.82 0.35
C ALA A 45 36.79 42.80 -0.73
N ARG A 46 38.01 42.26 -0.67
CA ARG A 46 38.47 41.19 -1.57
C ARG A 46 37.77 39.86 -1.28
N GLU A 47 37.65 39.50 -0.01
CA GLU A 47 36.94 38.29 0.44
C GLU A 47 35.46 38.35 0.03
N GLU A 48 34.77 39.47 0.27
CA GLU A 48 33.38 39.65 -0.16
C GLU A 48 33.21 39.56 -1.68
N ARG A 49 34.14 40.11 -2.46
CA ARG A 49 34.10 40.01 -3.93
C ARG A 49 34.30 38.57 -4.38
N ALA A 50 35.26 37.85 -3.80
CA ALA A 50 35.50 36.44 -4.08
C ALA A 50 34.28 35.58 -3.72
N GLU A 51 33.63 35.82 -2.57
CA GLU A 51 32.40 35.14 -2.18
C GLU A 51 31.24 35.44 -3.14
N ARG A 52 31.05 36.70 -3.54
CA ARG A 52 30.00 37.10 -4.49
C ARG A 52 30.22 36.43 -5.84
N GLU A 53 31.46 36.35 -6.31
CA GLU A 53 31.81 35.65 -7.55
C GLU A 53 31.60 34.15 -7.44
N GLN A 54 32.01 33.51 -6.34
CA GLN A 54 31.75 32.10 -6.10
C GLN A 54 30.25 31.81 -6.04
N ARG A 55 29.46 32.62 -5.34
CA ARG A 55 27.98 32.51 -5.32
C ARG A 55 27.38 32.69 -6.71
N ARG A 56 27.86 33.64 -7.51
CA ARG A 56 27.42 33.84 -8.90
C ARG A 56 27.77 32.64 -9.78
N ARG A 57 29.00 32.13 -9.69
CA ARG A 57 29.46 30.93 -10.44
C ARG A 57 28.66 29.70 -10.04
N ARG A 58 28.42 29.49 -8.74
CA ARG A 58 27.61 28.37 -8.24
C ARG A 58 26.17 28.45 -8.73
N ARG A 59 25.53 29.63 -8.65
CA ARG A 59 24.18 29.84 -9.21
C ARG A 59 24.14 29.64 -10.72
N ALA A 60 25.16 30.10 -11.46
CA ALA A 60 25.23 29.89 -12.90
C ALA A 60 25.44 28.41 -13.27
N ALA A 61 26.28 27.68 -12.52
CA ALA A 61 26.50 26.25 -12.69
C ALA A 61 25.22 25.46 -12.36
N GLU A 62 24.53 25.77 -11.26
CA GLU A 62 23.24 25.18 -10.91
C GLU A 62 22.19 25.45 -11.97
N ARG A 63 22.12 26.68 -12.51
CA ARG A 63 21.23 27.02 -13.63
C ARG A 63 21.56 26.22 -14.88
N ARG A 64 22.84 26.12 -15.25
CA ARG A 64 23.29 25.33 -16.41
C ARG A 64 22.99 23.85 -16.23
N GLN A 65 23.20 23.28 -15.04
CA GLN A 65 22.84 21.89 -14.74
C GLN A 65 21.33 21.67 -14.83
N ARG A 66 20.52 22.57 -14.26
CA ARG A 66 19.05 22.50 -14.36
C ARG A 66 18.61 22.61 -15.81
N LEU A 67 19.14 23.55 -16.58
CA LEU A 67 18.83 23.73 -18.00
C LEU A 67 19.30 22.55 -18.85
N ALA A 68 20.47 21.98 -18.57
CA ALA A 68 20.98 20.79 -19.26
C ALA A 68 20.14 19.54 -18.91
N SER A 69 19.70 19.39 -17.66
CA SER A 69 18.80 18.32 -17.26
C SER A 69 17.41 18.46 -17.88
N ALA A 70 16.91 19.70 -17.99
CA ALA A 70 15.64 20.00 -18.65
C ALA A 70 15.77 19.77 -20.16
N GLY A 71 16.84 20.23 -20.80
CA GLY A 71 17.12 20.01 -22.22
C GLY A 71 17.32 18.54 -22.57
N GLY A 72 18.02 17.78 -21.72
CA GLY A 72 18.16 16.33 -21.85
C GLY A 72 16.82 15.60 -21.69
N TRP A 73 15.97 16.04 -20.76
CA TRP A 73 14.62 15.50 -20.60
C TRP A 73 13.73 15.82 -21.82
N ILE A 74 13.79 17.05 -22.32
CA ILE A 74 13.07 17.51 -23.52
C ILE A 74 13.50 16.69 -24.75
N GLY A 75 14.81 16.49 -24.94
CA GLY A 75 15.34 15.68 -26.04
C GLY A 75 15.01 14.19 -25.95
N ALA A 76 14.82 13.66 -24.74
CA ALA A 76 14.47 12.26 -24.51
C ALA A 76 12.97 11.96 -24.66
N HIS A 77 12.09 12.97 -24.62
CA HIS A 77 10.64 12.80 -24.65
C HIS A 77 9.94 13.66 -25.73
N PRO A 78 10.40 13.65 -27.00
CA PRO A 78 9.82 14.48 -28.06
C PRO A 78 8.34 14.15 -28.32
N THR A 79 7.95 12.89 -28.19
CA THR A 79 6.55 12.46 -28.33
C THR A 79 5.68 12.98 -27.19
N GLU A 80 6.18 13.01 -25.95
CA GLU A 80 5.43 13.56 -24.82
C GLU A 80 5.25 15.08 -24.94
N LEU A 81 6.25 15.79 -25.47
CA LEU A 81 6.16 17.22 -25.76
C LEU A 81 5.16 17.55 -26.86
N LEU A 82 5.22 16.86 -28.00
CA LEU A 82 4.27 17.05 -29.10
C LEU A 82 2.83 16.83 -28.63
N MET A 83 2.63 15.76 -27.86
CA MET A 83 1.32 15.45 -27.29
C MET A 83 0.90 16.46 -26.20
N SER A 84 1.84 16.98 -25.41
CA SER A 84 1.57 18.05 -24.44
C SER A 84 1.11 19.32 -25.13
N VAL A 85 1.70 19.70 -26.27
CA VAL A 85 1.24 20.85 -27.08
C VAL A 85 -0.19 20.63 -27.57
N ILE A 86 -0.52 19.42 -28.06
CA ILE A 86 -1.87 19.07 -28.52
C ILE A 86 -2.92 19.12 -27.39
N VAL A 87 -2.54 18.91 -26.13
CA VAL A 87 -3.47 19.00 -24.99
C VAL A 87 -3.54 20.43 -24.44
N VAL A 88 -2.39 21.08 -24.28
CA VAL A 88 -2.29 22.40 -23.62
C VAL A 88 -2.86 23.51 -24.50
N VAL A 89 -2.62 23.48 -25.81
CA VAL A 89 -3.09 24.55 -26.70
C VAL A 89 -4.63 24.59 -26.75
N PRO A 90 -5.36 23.48 -26.97
CA PRO A 90 -6.82 23.49 -26.90
C PRO A 90 -7.35 23.81 -25.51
N ALA A 91 -6.68 23.38 -24.43
CA ALA A 91 -7.09 23.73 -23.07
C ALA A 91 -6.99 25.24 -22.82
N LEU A 92 -5.91 25.89 -23.29
CA LEU A 92 -5.76 27.35 -23.20
C LEU A 92 -6.79 28.10 -24.05
N LEU A 93 -7.12 27.58 -25.23
CA LEU A 93 -8.18 28.17 -26.08
C LEU A 93 -9.56 28.02 -25.43
N ALA A 94 -9.89 26.84 -24.92
CA ALA A 94 -11.14 26.59 -24.19
C ALA A 94 -11.24 27.43 -22.91
N TRP A 95 -10.12 27.60 -22.20
CA TRP A 95 -10.02 28.48 -21.05
C TRP A 95 -10.36 29.92 -21.40
N SER A 96 -9.80 30.45 -22.48
CA SER A 96 -10.04 31.84 -22.88
C SER A 96 -11.51 32.08 -23.25
N ALA A 97 -12.15 31.11 -23.92
CA ALA A 97 -13.57 31.17 -24.24
C ALA A 97 -14.46 31.09 -22.99
N MET A 98 -14.16 30.19 -22.05
CA MET A 98 -14.93 30.02 -20.83
C MET A 98 -14.71 31.17 -19.83
N ALA A 99 -13.51 31.77 -19.82
CA ALA A 99 -13.22 32.97 -19.05
C ALA A 99 -13.97 34.19 -19.60
N ALA A 100 -14.05 34.36 -20.93
CA ALA A 100 -14.85 35.40 -21.55
C ALA A 100 -16.35 35.25 -21.22
N TYR A 101 -16.89 34.03 -21.38
CA TYR A 101 -18.27 33.73 -21.00
C TYR A 101 -18.55 33.91 -19.50
N GLY A 102 -17.60 33.53 -18.65
CA GLY A 102 -17.68 33.74 -17.21
C GLY A 102 -17.72 35.23 -16.86
N VAL A 103 -16.90 36.04 -17.53
CA VAL A 103 -16.91 37.51 -17.36
C VAL A 103 -18.24 38.12 -17.78
N ASP A 104 -18.84 37.65 -18.88
CA ASP A 104 -20.13 38.13 -19.36
C ASP A 104 -21.28 37.86 -18.36
N ILE A 105 -21.23 36.74 -17.63
CA ILE A 105 -22.30 36.35 -16.69
C ILE A 105 -22.06 36.86 -15.26
N TYR A 106 -20.82 36.74 -14.77
CA TYR A 106 -20.49 36.93 -13.35
C TYR A 106 -19.56 38.12 -13.11
N GLY A 107 -19.27 38.93 -14.14
CA GLY A 107 -18.35 40.06 -14.05
C GLY A 107 -16.88 39.63 -13.90
N PRO A 108 -15.98 40.50 -13.42
CA PRO A 108 -14.53 40.23 -13.40
C PRO A 108 -14.12 38.93 -12.67
N LEU A 109 -14.91 38.50 -11.68
CA LEU A 109 -14.71 37.26 -10.93
C LEU A 109 -15.03 36.00 -11.75
N GLY A 110 -15.87 36.12 -12.77
CA GLY A 110 -16.21 35.01 -13.66
C GLY A 110 -15.06 34.55 -14.55
N GLY A 111 -14.05 35.40 -14.77
CA GLY A 111 -12.82 35.02 -15.46
C GLY A 111 -11.98 33.98 -14.70
N VAL A 112 -12.24 33.78 -13.41
CA VAL A 112 -11.53 32.84 -12.53
C VAL A 112 -12.28 31.50 -12.41
N LEU A 113 -13.53 31.39 -12.87
CA LEU A 113 -14.32 30.16 -12.83
C LEU A 113 -13.64 28.96 -13.52
N PRO A 114 -12.98 29.12 -14.69
CA PRO A 114 -12.24 28.02 -15.31
C PRO A 114 -11.10 27.49 -14.42
N LEU A 115 -10.50 28.33 -13.58
CA LEU A 115 -9.44 27.93 -12.64
C LEU A 115 -9.95 26.98 -11.57
N PHE A 116 -11.22 27.10 -11.18
CA PHE A 116 -11.81 26.22 -10.19
C PHE A 116 -12.16 24.84 -10.78
N SER A 117 -12.73 24.81 -12.00
CA SER A 117 -13.13 23.55 -12.65
C SER A 117 -11.93 22.78 -13.23
N GLU A 118 -11.01 23.46 -13.91
CA GLU A 118 -9.80 22.84 -14.43
C GLU A 118 -8.77 22.56 -13.33
N GLY A 119 -8.66 23.44 -12.33
CA GLY A 119 -7.71 23.27 -11.22
C GLY A 119 -7.96 21.98 -10.43
N ALA A 120 -9.22 21.60 -10.24
CA ALA A 120 -9.58 20.32 -9.62
C ALA A 120 -9.11 19.13 -10.48
N MET A 121 -9.31 19.17 -11.80
CA MET A 121 -8.87 18.13 -12.71
C MET A 121 -7.34 17.98 -12.72
N TRP A 122 -6.61 19.11 -12.75
CA TRP A 122 -5.15 19.12 -12.65
C TRP A 122 -4.67 18.57 -11.31
N ALA A 123 -5.33 18.92 -10.19
CA ALA A 123 -5.00 18.38 -8.87
C ALA A 123 -5.15 16.85 -8.81
N PHE A 124 -6.20 16.30 -9.43
CA PHE A 124 -6.37 14.84 -9.54
C PHE A 124 -5.33 14.20 -10.48
N ALA A 125 -5.02 14.82 -11.62
CA ALA A 125 -3.99 14.34 -12.54
C ALA A 125 -2.59 14.29 -11.88
N PHE A 126 -2.21 15.35 -11.16
CA PHE A 126 -0.97 15.38 -10.36
C PHE A 126 -0.98 14.34 -9.23
N SER A 127 -2.12 14.17 -8.57
CA SER A 127 -2.29 13.16 -7.51
C SER A 127 -2.15 11.73 -8.05
N VAL A 128 -2.67 11.44 -9.25
CA VAL A 128 -2.46 10.14 -9.93
C VAL A 128 -0.98 9.93 -10.21
N HIS A 129 -0.28 10.93 -10.74
CA HIS A 129 1.14 10.83 -11.03
C HIS A 129 1.96 10.57 -9.76
N LEU A 130 1.68 11.29 -8.68
CA LEU A 130 2.37 11.15 -7.40
C LEU A 130 2.07 9.79 -6.73
N ALA A 131 0.81 9.34 -6.74
CA ALA A 131 0.42 8.04 -6.20
C ALA A 131 1.09 6.87 -6.96
N ARG A 132 1.27 6.98 -8.29
CA ARG A 132 2.02 5.98 -9.07
C ARG A 132 3.49 5.93 -8.70
N ARG A 133 4.14 7.08 -8.51
CA ARG A 133 5.55 7.14 -8.06
C ARG A 133 5.73 6.52 -6.66
N GLN A 134 4.72 6.63 -5.81
CA GLN A 134 4.71 6.06 -4.46
C GLN A 134 4.22 4.61 -4.39
N GLY A 135 3.87 3.98 -5.53
CA GLY A 135 3.36 2.60 -5.56
C GLY A 135 1.98 2.42 -4.90
N ARG A 136 1.21 3.51 -4.72
CA ARG A 136 -0.11 3.50 -4.07
C ARG A 136 -1.22 3.14 -5.07
N PRO A 137 -2.34 2.53 -4.61
CA PRO A 137 -3.47 2.22 -5.48
C PRO A 137 -4.09 3.52 -6.05
N THR A 138 -4.23 3.59 -7.37
CA THR A 138 -4.71 4.79 -8.08
C THR A 138 -6.18 4.72 -8.51
N GLY A 139 -6.88 3.63 -8.21
CA GLY A 139 -8.25 3.38 -8.69
C GLY A 139 -9.20 4.54 -8.36
N TRP A 140 -9.21 4.98 -7.11
CA TRP A 140 -10.05 6.09 -6.64
C TRP A 140 -9.71 7.44 -7.27
N LEU A 141 -8.43 7.67 -7.57
CA LEU A 141 -8.01 8.90 -8.23
C LEU A 141 -8.45 8.93 -9.70
N HIS A 142 -8.46 7.77 -10.37
CA HIS A 142 -9.05 7.66 -11.71
C HIS A 142 -10.55 7.89 -11.70
N THR A 143 -11.28 7.39 -10.69
CA THR A 143 -12.70 7.72 -10.52
C THR A 143 -12.91 9.23 -10.45
N GLY A 144 -12.11 9.94 -9.64
CA GLY A 144 -12.15 11.40 -9.55
C GLY A 144 -11.96 12.07 -10.92
N VAL A 145 -10.91 11.70 -11.67
CA VAL A 145 -10.66 12.25 -13.01
C VAL A 145 -11.84 12.05 -13.95
N TRP A 146 -12.43 10.85 -13.99
CA TRP A 146 -13.57 10.56 -14.87
C TRP A 146 -14.84 11.29 -14.44
N THR A 147 -15.07 11.46 -13.13
CA THR A 147 -16.19 12.26 -12.62
C THR A 147 -16.09 13.71 -13.07
N PHE A 148 -14.92 14.34 -12.91
CA PHE A 148 -14.73 15.74 -13.35
C PHE A 148 -14.78 15.87 -14.87
N ALA A 149 -14.25 14.90 -15.63
CA ALA A 149 -14.38 14.89 -17.08
C ALA A 149 -15.84 14.81 -17.53
N ALA A 150 -16.67 14.00 -16.86
CA ALA A 150 -18.10 13.90 -17.16
C ALA A 150 -18.84 15.21 -16.85
N VAL A 151 -18.54 15.85 -15.72
CA VAL A 151 -19.11 17.16 -15.37
C VAL A 151 -18.72 18.21 -16.42
N ASN A 152 -17.45 18.26 -16.82
CA ASN A 152 -16.99 19.22 -17.82
C ASN A 152 -17.62 18.97 -19.20
N ALA A 153 -17.80 17.70 -19.58
CA ALA A 153 -18.50 17.33 -20.81
C ALA A 153 -19.96 17.79 -20.79
N ALA A 154 -20.66 17.65 -19.65
CA ALA A 154 -22.03 18.09 -19.50
C ALA A 154 -22.18 19.62 -19.60
N LEU A 155 -21.25 20.37 -18.99
CA LEU A 155 -21.24 21.84 -19.07
C LEU A 155 -20.99 22.31 -20.51
N ASN A 156 -20.00 21.72 -21.19
CA ASN A 156 -19.70 22.04 -22.59
C ASN A 156 -20.84 21.62 -23.54
N PHE A 157 -21.51 20.50 -23.27
CA PHE A 157 -22.72 20.10 -24.00
C PHE A 157 -23.82 21.14 -23.85
N LEU A 158 -24.15 21.52 -22.62
CA LEU A 158 -25.24 22.44 -22.34
C LEU A 158 -24.99 23.83 -22.94
N HIS A 159 -23.73 24.29 -22.90
CA HIS A 159 -23.31 25.53 -23.54
C HIS A 159 -23.46 25.46 -25.07
N GLY A 160 -22.93 24.42 -25.72
CA GLY A 160 -23.07 24.25 -27.18
C GLY A 160 -24.52 24.04 -27.63
N PHE A 161 -25.32 23.35 -26.80
CA PHE A 161 -26.76 23.18 -27.01
C PHE A 161 -27.50 24.51 -27.02
N GLY A 162 -27.24 25.37 -26.02
CA GLY A 162 -27.84 26.70 -25.92
C GLY A 162 -27.41 27.67 -27.02
N ALA A 163 -26.18 27.54 -27.52
CA ALA A 163 -25.64 28.45 -28.54
C ALA A 163 -26.06 28.08 -29.98
N SER A 164 -26.08 26.79 -30.33
CA SER A 164 -26.23 26.38 -31.74
C SER A 164 -26.89 25.01 -31.93
N GLY A 165 -27.49 24.45 -30.87
CA GLY A 165 -28.24 23.20 -30.92
C GLY A 165 -27.43 21.94 -30.58
N VAL A 166 -28.13 20.80 -30.63
CA VAL A 166 -27.66 19.50 -30.09
C VAL A 166 -26.33 19.06 -30.69
N VAL A 167 -26.13 19.24 -32.00
CA VAL A 167 -24.91 18.80 -32.69
C VAL A 167 -23.69 19.55 -32.16
N THR A 168 -23.79 20.87 -31.98
CA THR A 168 -22.71 21.70 -31.44
C THR A 168 -22.40 21.34 -29.99
N GLY A 169 -23.44 21.09 -29.19
CA GLY A 169 -23.27 20.56 -27.82
C GLY A 169 -22.49 19.24 -27.79
N LEU A 170 -22.82 18.28 -28.65
CA LEU A 170 -22.12 17.00 -28.72
C LEU A 170 -20.64 17.16 -29.10
N VAL A 171 -20.35 18.00 -30.10
CA VAL A 171 -18.97 18.28 -30.54
C VAL A 171 -18.16 18.90 -29.40
N MET A 172 -18.71 19.91 -28.71
CA MET A 172 -18.05 20.58 -27.58
C MET A 172 -17.77 19.61 -26.42
N ALA A 173 -18.72 18.73 -26.09
CA ALA A 173 -18.55 17.71 -25.06
C ALA A 173 -17.45 16.70 -25.42
N LEU A 174 -17.42 16.22 -26.67
CA LEU A 174 -16.40 15.29 -27.15
C LEU A 174 -15.00 15.90 -27.14
N VAL A 175 -14.86 17.14 -27.60
CA VAL A 175 -13.58 17.87 -27.60
C VAL A 175 -13.08 18.07 -26.16
N SER A 176 -13.96 18.41 -25.21
CA SER A 176 -13.64 18.57 -23.79
C SER A 176 -13.09 17.27 -23.16
N VAL A 177 -13.71 16.12 -23.44
CA VAL A 177 -13.27 14.81 -22.93
C VAL A 177 -12.01 14.32 -23.66
N GLY A 178 -11.84 14.70 -24.92
CA GLY A 178 -10.71 14.30 -25.77
C GLY A 178 -9.35 14.58 -25.14
N GLY A 179 -9.19 15.75 -24.51
CA GLY A 179 -7.95 16.10 -23.79
C GLY A 179 -7.66 15.18 -22.62
N VAL A 180 -8.69 14.79 -21.84
CA VAL A 180 -8.56 13.86 -20.71
C VAL A 180 -8.22 12.45 -21.20
N VAL A 181 -8.89 11.97 -22.25
CA VAL A 181 -8.62 10.66 -22.85
C VAL A 181 -7.20 10.59 -23.39
N ALA A 182 -6.76 11.61 -24.14
CA ALA A 182 -5.40 11.72 -24.64
C ALA A 182 -4.38 11.71 -23.48
N HIS A 183 -4.61 12.52 -22.44
CA HIS A 183 -3.75 12.55 -21.26
C HIS A 183 -3.70 11.21 -20.53
N GLN A 184 -4.82 10.50 -20.40
CA GLN A 184 -4.85 9.17 -19.78
C GLN A 184 -4.13 8.13 -20.65
N LEU A 185 -4.25 8.17 -21.98
CA LEU A 185 -3.52 7.27 -22.88
C LEU A 185 -2.01 7.49 -22.77
N ILE A 186 -1.57 8.75 -22.70
CA ILE A 186 -0.15 9.11 -22.54
C ILE A 186 0.37 8.69 -21.17
N THR A 187 -0.39 8.93 -20.10
CA THR A 187 0.08 8.62 -18.74
C THR A 187 -0.07 7.14 -18.39
N ALA A 188 -1.11 6.44 -18.84
CA ALA A 188 -1.34 5.02 -18.56
C ALA A 188 -0.28 4.11 -19.18
N ALA A 189 0.31 4.55 -20.29
CA ALA A 189 1.45 3.91 -20.89
C ALA A 189 2.60 4.93 -20.97
N PRO A 190 3.52 4.99 -19.98
CA PRO A 190 4.88 5.39 -20.36
C PRO A 190 5.20 4.53 -21.58
N MET A 191 5.58 5.15 -22.71
CA MET A 191 5.96 4.46 -23.94
C MET A 191 7.15 3.58 -23.59
N ARG A 192 6.86 2.43 -22.97
CA ARG A 192 7.81 1.44 -22.55
C ARG A 192 8.29 0.87 -23.86
N THR A 193 9.51 1.25 -24.21
CA THR A 193 10.37 0.54 -25.16
C THR A 193 9.93 -0.91 -25.20
N ARG A 194 9.49 -1.35 -26.38
CA ARG A 194 8.73 -2.59 -26.59
C ARG A 194 9.33 -3.71 -25.76
N ARG A 195 8.72 -3.98 -24.60
CA ARG A 195 9.28 -4.87 -23.57
C ARG A 195 9.69 -6.19 -24.22
N SER A 196 10.93 -6.62 -24.05
CA SER A 196 11.44 -7.85 -24.66
C SER A 196 10.56 -9.05 -24.26
N ARG A 197 10.51 -10.11 -25.07
CA ARG A 197 9.73 -11.31 -24.73
C ARG A 197 10.16 -11.88 -23.37
N ALA A 198 11.47 -11.90 -23.11
CA ALA A 198 12.08 -12.33 -21.85
C ALA A 198 11.57 -11.54 -20.63
N GLU A 199 11.52 -10.20 -20.72
CA GLU A 199 11.00 -9.38 -19.62
C GLU A 199 9.49 -9.59 -19.36
N ARG A 200 8.71 -9.89 -20.40
CA ARG A 200 7.27 -10.20 -20.24
C ARG A 200 7.09 -11.54 -19.55
N GLU A 201 7.91 -12.52 -19.89
CA GLU A 201 7.92 -13.84 -19.27
C GLU A 201 8.35 -13.75 -17.80
N ALA A 202 9.44 -13.03 -17.50
CA ALA A 202 9.88 -12.77 -16.14
C ALA A 202 8.77 -12.09 -15.31
N ALA A 203 8.15 -11.03 -15.83
CA ALA A 203 7.05 -10.36 -15.14
C ALA A 203 5.80 -11.24 -14.96
N ARG A 204 5.54 -12.19 -15.87
CA ARG A 204 4.46 -13.18 -15.71
C ARG A 204 4.80 -14.17 -14.60
N THR A 205 6.02 -14.69 -14.60
CA THR A 205 6.53 -15.61 -13.56
C THR A 205 6.48 -14.96 -12.19
N ASP A 206 6.92 -13.71 -12.07
CA ASP A 206 6.86 -12.93 -10.82
C ASP A 206 5.42 -12.74 -10.34
N ARG A 207 4.49 -12.40 -11.23
CA ARG A 207 3.08 -12.27 -10.84
C ARG A 207 2.50 -13.60 -10.37
N ILE A 208 2.88 -14.70 -10.99
CA ILE A 208 2.43 -16.04 -10.61
C ILE A 208 3.04 -16.45 -9.26
N SER A 209 4.34 -16.18 -9.04
CA SER A 209 5.04 -16.49 -7.79
C SER A 209 4.46 -15.69 -6.62
N GLN A 210 4.25 -14.39 -6.80
CA GLN A 210 3.62 -13.52 -5.80
C GLN A 210 2.19 -13.97 -5.47
N ARG A 211 1.38 -14.29 -6.48
CA ARG A 211 0.02 -14.82 -6.27
C ARG A 211 0.05 -16.14 -5.51
N ARG A 212 1.00 -17.04 -5.79
CA ARG A 212 1.16 -18.31 -5.08
C ARG A 212 1.60 -18.09 -3.63
N ARG A 213 2.58 -17.21 -3.40
CA ARG A 213 3.07 -16.83 -2.07
C ARG A 213 1.94 -16.32 -1.18
N VAL A 214 1.19 -15.30 -1.62
CA VAL A 214 0.06 -14.75 -0.85
C VAL A 214 -1.01 -15.81 -0.55
N ARG A 215 -1.24 -16.76 -1.48
CA ARG A 215 -2.19 -17.86 -1.25
C ARG A 215 -1.68 -18.86 -0.21
N MET A 216 -0.38 -19.15 -0.19
CA MET A 216 0.28 -20.00 0.79
C MET A 216 0.28 -19.34 2.17
N GLU A 217 0.64 -18.06 2.27
CA GLU A 217 0.59 -17.28 3.52
C GLU A 217 -0.81 -17.31 4.13
N ARG A 218 -1.85 -17.05 3.33
CA ARG A 218 -3.25 -17.14 3.80
C ARG A 218 -3.65 -18.56 4.25
N ALA A 219 -3.07 -19.60 3.64
CA ALA A 219 -3.34 -20.97 4.05
C ALA A 219 -2.56 -21.35 5.32
N ALA A 220 -1.37 -20.79 5.53
CA ALA A 220 -0.56 -20.94 6.73
C ALA A 220 -1.24 -20.32 7.95
N VAL A 221 -1.79 -19.11 7.80
CA VAL A 221 -2.59 -18.45 8.87
C VAL A 221 -3.86 -19.23 9.21
N ARG A 222 -4.44 -19.98 8.27
CA ARG A 222 -5.59 -20.85 8.57
C ARG A 222 -5.20 -22.16 9.27
N ARG A 223 -3.94 -22.60 9.15
CA ARG A 223 -3.42 -23.81 9.82
C ARG A 223 -2.71 -23.47 11.15
N SER A 224 -2.41 -22.19 11.41
CA SER A 224 -1.70 -21.80 12.63
C SER A 224 -2.52 -22.10 13.87
N VAL A 225 -1.81 -22.50 14.93
CA VAL A 225 -2.38 -22.73 16.25
C VAL A 225 -2.04 -21.52 17.12
N GLY A 226 -3.01 -21.03 17.90
CA GLY A 226 -2.77 -19.97 18.87
C GLY A 226 -2.17 -20.54 20.15
N GLU A 227 -1.04 -19.99 20.59
CA GLU A 227 -0.47 -20.17 21.92
C GLU A 227 -0.96 -19.02 22.81
N LEU A 228 -1.64 -19.34 23.90
CA LEU A 228 -2.13 -18.36 24.87
C LEU A 228 -1.05 -18.13 25.94
N GLY A 229 -0.56 -16.90 26.03
CA GLY A 229 0.36 -16.47 27.09
C GLY A 229 -0.36 -16.27 28.42
N ALA A 230 0.40 -16.32 29.52
CA ALA A 230 -0.11 -16.08 30.88
C ALA A 230 -0.68 -14.66 31.08
N ASP A 231 -0.32 -13.72 30.20
CA ASP A 231 -0.83 -12.35 30.13
C ASP A 231 -2.14 -12.22 29.33
N GLY A 232 -2.67 -13.32 28.78
CA GLY A 232 -3.86 -13.33 27.93
C GLY A 232 -3.58 -12.99 26.46
N SER A 233 -2.32 -12.82 26.05
CA SER A 233 -1.96 -12.57 24.65
C SER A 233 -1.97 -13.88 23.83
N ILE A 234 -2.39 -13.83 22.56
CA ILE A 234 -2.40 -14.99 21.66
C ILE A 234 -1.29 -14.83 20.61
N ARG A 235 -0.37 -15.78 20.55
CA ARG A 235 0.68 -15.85 19.52
C ARG A 235 0.36 -16.97 18.53
N LEU A 236 0.39 -16.68 17.23
CA LEU A 236 0.17 -17.70 16.20
C LEU A 236 1.46 -18.49 15.96
N ARG A 237 1.45 -19.80 16.25
CA ARG A 237 2.53 -20.72 15.86
C ARG A 237 2.21 -21.39 14.53
N HIS A 238 3.21 -21.44 13.66
CA HIS A 238 3.16 -22.14 12.37
C HIS A 238 4.06 -23.37 12.42
N ALA A 239 3.62 -24.49 11.83
CA ALA A 239 4.45 -25.68 11.70
C ALA A 239 5.63 -25.39 10.75
N PRO A 240 6.89 -25.53 11.19
CA PRO A 240 8.05 -25.35 10.33
C PRO A 240 8.14 -26.48 9.31
N GLY A 241 8.51 -26.16 8.07
CA GLY A 241 8.76 -27.15 7.04
C GLY A 241 8.42 -26.72 5.61
N THR A 242 8.77 -27.58 4.67
CA THR A 242 8.51 -27.46 3.24
C THR A 242 7.06 -27.84 2.97
N VAL A 243 6.28 -26.89 2.47
CA VAL A 243 4.84 -27.04 2.24
C VAL A 243 4.47 -26.81 0.79
N THR A 244 3.47 -27.54 0.30
CA THR A 244 2.82 -27.32 -0.99
C THR A 244 1.37 -26.94 -0.80
N LEU A 245 0.81 -26.21 -1.78
CA LEU A 245 -0.59 -25.81 -1.75
C LEU A 245 -1.44 -26.86 -2.47
N GLY A 246 -2.12 -27.70 -1.70
CA GLY A 246 -3.07 -28.69 -2.20
C GLY A 246 -4.51 -28.15 -2.28
N ARG A 247 -5.35 -28.87 -3.03
CA ARG A 247 -6.80 -28.69 -3.02
C ARG A 247 -7.43 -29.85 -2.24
N GLY A 248 -8.28 -29.51 -1.28
CA GLY A 248 -9.09 -30.48 -0.54
C GLY A 248 -10.28 -30.97 -1.38
N PRO A 249 -10.99 -32.00 -0.89
CA PRO A 249 -12.13 -32.59 -1.59
C PRO A 249 -13.28 -31.60 -1.81
N LEU A 250 -13.45 -30.63 -0.91
CA LEU A 250 -14.43 -29.54 -1.02
C LEU A 250 -13.90 -28.32 -1.80
N GLY A 251 -12.82 -28.46 -2.57
CA GLY A 251 -12.21 -27.37 -3.33
C GLY A 251 -11.45 -26.33 -2.50
N THR A 252 -11.46 -26.45 -1.17
CA THR A 252 -10.73 -25.58 -0.25
C THR A 252 -9.22 -25.77 -0.39
N ARG A 253 -8.45 -24.69 -0.34
CA ARG A 253 -6.99 -24.75 -0.45
C ARG A 253 -6.39 -24.99 0.93
N ARG A 254 -5.58 -26.03 1.04
CA ARG A 254 -4.90 -26.43 2.28
C ARG A 254 -3.41 -26.61 2.01
N LEU A 255 -2.58 -26.26 2.98
CA LEU A 255 -1.16 -26.62 2.94
C LEU A 255 -1.01 -28.11 3.26
N ARG A 256 -0.14 -28.77 2.50
CA ARG A 256 0.27 -30.15 2.71
C ARG A 256 1.78 -30.19 2.78
N ASP A 257 2.31 -31.12 3.55
CA ASP A 257 3.76 -31.26 3.68
C ASP A 257 4.30 -31.78 2.34
N ALA A 258 5.38 -31.16 1.88
CA ALA A 258 5.94 -31.42 0.57
C ALA A 258 7.16 -32.32 0.71
N VAL A 259 7.10 -33.47 0.05
CA VAL A 259 8.30 -34.28 -0.22
C VAL A 259 8.91 -33.73 -1.49
N VAL A 260 9.99 -32.96 -1.35
CA VAL A 260 10.76 -32.43 -2.48
C VAL A 260 11.92 -33.39 -2.73
N PRO A 261 12.04 -33.99 -3.93
CA PRO A 261 13.20 -34.82 -4.26
C PRO A 261 14.51 -34.06 -4.02
N GLY A 262 15.41 -34.66 -3.24
CA GLY A 262 16.71 -34.06 -2.89
C GLY A 262 16.72 -33.15 -1.66
N LEU A 263 15.59 -32.85 -1.03
CA LEU A 263 15.53 -32.27 0.31
C LEU A 263 15.09 -33.34 1.32
N PRO A 264 15.73 -33.43 2.50
CA PRO A 264 15.28 -34.35 3.53
C PRO A 264 13.82 -34.03 3.91
N PRO A 265 12.93 -35.04 3.98
CA PRO A 265 11.56 -34.83 4.42
C PRO A 265 11.56 -34.27 5.85
N ASN A 266 10.74 -33.23 6.10
CA ASN A 266 10.61 -32.69 7.46
C ASN A 266 10.07 -33.79 8.38
N GLY A 267 10.85 -34.12 9.40
CA GLY A 267 10.70 -35.30 10.25
C GLY A 267 11.99 -36.12 10.40
N SER A 268 12.99 -35.94 9.52
CA SER A 268 14.30 -36.60 9.65
C SER A 268 15.36 -35.77 10.37
N GLN A 269 15.02 -34.59 10.90
CA GLN A 269 15.82 -33.99 11.96
C GLN A 269 15.50 -34.79 13.23
N ARG A 270 16.16 -35.95 13.38
CA ARG A 270 16.43 -36.50 14.71
C ARG A 270 17.13 -35.38 15.47
N HIS A 271 16.39 -34.67 16.30
CA HIS A 271 16.98 -34.25 17.56
C HIS A 271 17.55 -35.52 18.20
N GLU A 272 18.71 -35.43 18.83
CA GLU A 272 19.18 -36.40 19.81
C GLU A 272 18.16 -36.43 20.97
N GLU A 273 16.97 -36.95 20.71
CA GLU A 273 16.06 -37.41 21.74
C GLU A 273 16.66 -38.71 22.24
N THR A 274 17.15 -38.65 23.47
CA THR A 274 17.44 -39.80 24.34
C THR A 274 16.44 -40.91 24.04
N ASP A 275 16.95 -42.12 23.82
CA ASP A 275 16.13 -43.27 23.46
C ASP A 275 14.90 -43.33 24.39
N PRO A 276 13.65 -43.32 23.88
CA PRO A 276 12.47 -43.41 24.72
C PRO A 276 12.54 -44.64 25.65
N GLY A 277 13.30 -45.68 25.28
CA GLY A 277 13.64 -46.79 26.16
C GLY A 277 14.49 -46.40 27.38
N GLU A 278 15.49 -45.53 27.23
CA GLU A 278 16.29 -45.00 28.34
C GLU A 278 15.48 -44.08 29.25
N GLN A 279 14.60 -43.26 28.67
CA GLN A 279 13.76 -42.36 29.45
C GLN A 279 12.73 -43.13 30.28
N LEU A 280 12.12 -44.17 29.70
CA LEU A 280 11.23 -45.08 30.41
C LEU A 280 11.97 -45.92 31.47
N ALA A 281 13.19 -46.39 31.16
CA ALA A 281 14.02 -47.10 32.13
C ALA A 281 14.41 -46.22 33.34
N ALA A 282 14.70 -44.93 33.10
CA ALA A 282 14.99 -43.97 34.15
C ALA A 282 13.75 -43.59 34.99
N GLU A 283 12.56 -43.62 34.38
CA GLU A 283 11.29 -43.41 35.08
C GLU A 283 10.89 -44.62 35.94
N ILE A 284 11.04 -45.84 35.41
CA ILE A 284 10.85 -47.09 36.15
C ILE A 284 11.86 -47.19 37.30
N GLY A 285 13.12 -46.82 37.06
CA GLY A 285 14.16 -46.77 38.09
C GLY A 285 13.80 -45.84 39.25
N ARG A 286 13.22 -44.67 38.95
CA ARG A 286 12.73 -43.72 39.97
C ARG A 286 11.51 -44.22 40.74
N TRP A 287 10.61 -44.92 40.06
CA TRP A 287 9.46 -45.56 40.73
C TRP A 287 9.90 -46.70 41.67
N LEU A 288 10.91 -47.47 41.28
CA LEU A 288 11.44 -48.58 42.07
C LEU A 288 12.34 -48.12 43.22
N SER A 289 13.02 -46.98 43.10
CA SER A 289 13.86 -46.41 44.16
C SER A 289 13.06 -45.75 45.29
N GLY A 290 11.73 -45.64 45.16
CA GLY A 290 10.86 -45.05 46.18
C GLY A 290 11.04 -43.54 46.34
N GLU A 291 11.63 -42.86 45.34
CA GLU A 291 11.71 -41.41 45.35
C GLU A 291 10.30 -40.80 45.19
N PRO A 292 9.90 -39.85 46.04
CA PRO A 292 8.61 -39.19 45.91
C PRO A 292 8.57 -38.41 44.59
N ALA A 293 7.61 -38.76 43.73
CA ALA A 293 7.35 -38.04 42.50
C ALA A 293 7.14 -36.54 42.78
N PRO A 294 7.67 -35.64 41.95
CA PRO A 294 7.39 -34.21 42.09
C PRO A 294 5.88 -33.98 42.00
N SER A 295 5.34 -33.33 43.03
CA SER A 295 3.91 -33.02 43.17
C SER A 295 3.37 -32.31 41.93
N GLU A 296 2.45 -32.95 41.22
CA GLU A 296 1.61 -32.26 40.23
C GLU A 296 0.81 -31.15 40.95
N PRO A 297 0.79 -29.90 40.45
CA PRO A 297 -0.07 -28.88 41.02
C PRO A 297 -1.54 -29.26 40.79
N ALA A 298 -2.29 -29.32 41.89
CA ALA A 298 -3.70 -29.61 41.95
C ALA A 298 -4.49 -28.81 40.89
N GLY A 299 -4.93 -29.50 39.83
CA GLY A 299 -5.88 -28.97 38.87
C GLY A 299 -7.24 -28.77 39.52
N THR A 300 -7.53 -27.56 40.00
CA THR A 300 -8.89 -27.14 40.35
C THR A 300 -9.70 -26.88 39.08
N ALA A 301 -10.11 -27.95 38.41
CA ALA A 301 -11.19 -27.91 37.44
C ALA A 301 -12.47 -28.45 38.11
N LYS A 302 -13.16 -27.59 38.86
CA LYS A 302 -14.60 -27.78 39.11
C LYS A 302 -15.28 -27.70 37.75
N THR A 303 -15.52 -28.85 37.15
CA THR A 303 -16.40 -28.96 35.99
C THR A 303 -17.79 -29.14 36.59
N ASP A 304 -18.59 -28.07 36.59
CA ASP A 304 -20.02 -28.19 36.82
C ASP A 304 -20.56 -29.15 35.75
N SER A 305 -20.88 -30.36 36.20
CA SER A 305 -21.58 -31.37 35.43
C SER A 305 -23.02 -30.92 35.28
N ALA A 306 -23.24 -29.98 34.35
CA ALA A 306 -24.55 -29.78 33.75
C ALA A 306 -24.81 -30.97 32.81
N SER A 307 -25.59 -31.91 33.35
CA SER A 307 -26.16 -33.05 32.65
C SER A 307 -26.69 -32.68 31.27
N SER A 308 -26.18 -33.34 30.23
CA SER A 308 -26.91 -33.60 28.99
C SER A 308 -26.87 -35.09 28.67
N THR A 309 -27.36 -35.88 29.62
CA THR A 309 -27.87 -37.22 29.35
C THR A 309 -29.18 -37.08 28.61
N THR A 310 -29.20 -37.19 27.28
CA THR A 310 -30.39 -37.66 26.55
C THR A 310 -30.05 -38.20 25.16
N SER A 311 -30.20 -39.52 25.03
CA SER A 311 -30.73 -40.23 23.85
C SER A 311 -29.84 -40.44 22.60
N GLY A 312 -28.98 -41.44 22.67
CA GLY A 312 -28.40 -42.13 21.50
C GLY A 312 -29.35 -43.08 20.74
N SER A 313 -30.66 -43.07 21.05
CA SER A 313 -31.69 -43.89 20.38
C SER A 313 -32.66 -43.07 19.51
N GLY A 314 -32.70 -41.74 19.67
CA GLY A 314 -33.71 -40.89 19.00
C GLY A 314 -33.39 -40.56 17.53
N THR A 315 -32.11 -40.49 17.17
CA THR A 315 -31.68 -40.06 15.84
C THR A 315 -31.92 -41.11 14.75
N THR A 316 -31.87 -42.41 15.09
CA THR A 316 -32.17 -43.49 14.14
C THR A 316 -33.66 -43.64 13.87
N ASP A 317 -34.49 -43.48 14.89
CA ASP A 317 -35.95 -43.57 14.76
C ASP A 317 -36.50 -42.37 13.99
N GLU A 318 -36.03 -41.16 14.29
CA GLU A 318 -36.38 -39.94 13.58
C GLU A 318 -35.96 -40.01 12.09
N LEU A 319 -34.77 -40.54 11.79
CA LEU A 319 -34.32 -40.76 10.42
C LEU A 319 -35.22 -41.77 9.68
N SER A 320 -35.65 -42.83 10.37
CA SER A 320 -36.53 -43.86 9.79
C SER A 320 -37.92 -43.28 9.44
N GLU A 321 -38.46 -42.40 10.28
CA GLU A 321 -39.73 -41.73 10.04
C GLU A 321 -39.64 -40.77 8.83
N LEU A 322 -38.56 -39.99 8.74
CA LEU A 322 -38.32 -39.08 7.61
C LEU A 322 -38.16 -39.84 6.27
N VAL A 323 -37.53 -41.01 6.30
CA VAL A 323 -37.44 -41.91 5.13
C VAL A 323 -38.82 -42.43 4.73
N ALA A 324 -39.64 -42.88 5.69
CA ALA A 324 -40.99 -43.38 5.42
C ALA A 324 -41.92 -42.27 4.88
N ARG A 325 -41.80 -41.06 5.40
CA ARG A 325 -42.54 -39.88 4.92
C ARG A 325 -42.14 -39.49 3.50
N THR A 326 -40.84 -39.53 3.19
CA THR A 326 -40.35 -39.28 1.83
C THR A 326 -40.85 -40.33 0.83
N ARG A 327 -40.92 -41.61 1.23
CA ARG A 327 -41.44 -42.68 0.36
C ARG A 327 -42.92 -42.51 0.04
N ARG A 328 -43.74 -42.19 1.04
CA ARG A 328 -45.16 -41.87 0.83
C ARG A 328 -45.37 -40.70 -0.12
N ALA A 329 -44.54 -39.66 -0.03
CA ALA A 329 -44.59 -38.53 -0.96
C ALA A 329 -44.18 -38.91 -2.40
N ILE A 330 -43.32 -39.91 -2.58
CA ILE A 330 -43.00 -40.46 -3.92
C ILE A 330 -44.18 -41.28 -4.45
N GLU A 331 -44.79 -42.13 -3.61
CA GLU A 331 -45.96 -42.95 -3.99
C GLU A 331 -47.19 -42.10 -4.31
N ALA A 332 -47.38 -40.99 -3.60
CA ALA A 332 -48.44 -40.01 -3.87
C ALA A 332 -48.17 -39.12 -5.09
N GLY A 333 -47.00 -39.23 -5.73
CA GLY A 333 -46.61 -38.43 -6.90
C GLY A 333 -46.19 -36.99 -6.59
N GLU A 334 -46.07 -36.62 -5.31
CA GLU A 334 -45.64 -35.28 -4.88
C GLU A 334 -44.12 -35.07 -5.04
N LEU A 335 -43.35 -36.16 -5.01
CA LEU A 335 -41.92 -36.19 -5.28
C LEU A 335 -41.61 -37.14 -6.44
N ASN A 336 -40.69 -36.74 -7.32
CA ASN A 336 -40.21 -37.61 -8.39
C ASN A 336 -39.63 -38.93 -7.83
N PRO A 337 -39.69 -40.05 -8.58
CA PRO A 337 -39.15 -41.36 -8.16
C PRO A 337 -37.67 -41.34 -7.78
N ARG A 338 -36.92 -40.35 -8.30
CA ARG A 338 -35.53 -40.06 -7.93
C ARG A 338 -35.44 -38.61 -7.46
N PRO A 339 -35.86 -38.30 -6.23
CA PRO A 339 -35.92 -36.92 -5.77
C PRO A 339 -34.51 -36.36 -5.57
N SER A 340 -34.32 -35.09 -5.94
CA SER A 340 -33.08 -34.39 -5.65
C SER A 340 -33.02 -34.01 -4.18
N ARG A 341 -31.80 -33.80 -3.64
CA ARG A 341 -31.61 -33.35 -2.24
C ARG A 341 -32.41 -32.09 -1.92
N ARG A 342 -32.47 -31.13 -2.86
CA ARG A 342 -33.23 -29.89 -2.70
C ARG A 342 -34.74 -30.13 -2.65
N ALA A 343 -35.24 -31.11 -3.40
CA ALA A 343 -36.66 -31.46 -3.40
C ALA A 343 -37.08 -32.06 -2.04
N VAL A 344 -36.32 -33.03 -1.53
CA VAL A 344 -36.54 -33.62 -0.19
C VAL A 344 -36.42 -32.57 0.91
N GLN A 345 -35.41 -31.71 0.83
CA GLN A 345 -35.21 -30.63 1.80
C GLN A 345 -36.39 -29.66 1.85
N ARG A 346 -36.89 -29.23 0.68
CA ARG A 346 -38.01 -28.29 0.58
C ARG A 346 -39.32 -28.93 1.03
N HIS A 347 -39.55 -30.19 0.68
CA HIS A 347 -40.77 -30.91 1.01
C HIS A 347 -40.88 -31.21 2.51
N LEU A 348 -39.77 -31.58 3.17
CA LEU A 348 -39.76 -31.92 4.60
C LEU A 348 -39.38 -30.76 5.54
N GLY A 349 -38.91 -29.62 5.01
CA GLY A 349 -38.48 -28.49 5.83
C GLY A 349 -37.23 -28.75 6.68
N ILE A 350 -36.41 -29.75 6.32
CA ILE A 350 -35.27 -30.21 7.11
C ILE A 350 -33.94 -29.56 6.68
N ARG A 351 -32.89 -29.74 7.50
CA ARG A 351 -31.52 -29.32 7.16
C ARG A 351 -30.96 -30.13 5.99
N ALA A 352 -30.05 -29.51 5.24
CA ALA A 352 -29.48 -30.10 4.02
C ALA A 352 -28.62 -31.35 4.28
N THR A 353 -28.07 -31.51 5.48
CA THR A 353 -27.32 -32.70 5.94
C THR A 353 -28.27 -33.88 6.18
N THR A 354 -29.35 -33.65 6.94
CA THR A 354 -30.39 -34.66 7.21
C THR A 354 -31.09 -35.11 5.92
N ALA A 355 -31.39 -34.20 4.99
CA ALA A 355 -31.93 -34.56 3.67
C ALA A 355 -30.98 -35.46 2.86
N GLN A 356 -29.67 -35.30 3.05
CA GLN A 356 -28.66 -36.14 2.38
C GLN A 356 -28.57 -37.53 3.04
N GLU A 357 -28.74 -37.62 4.35
CA GLU A 357 -28.84 -38.89 5.08
C GLU A 357 -30.11 -39.66 4.72
N VAL A 358 -31.26 -38.99 4.62
CA VAL A 358 -32.52 -39.57 4.14
C VAL A 358 -32.37 -40.12 2.72
N LEU A 359 -31.74 -39.37 1.81
CA LEU A 359 -31.46 -39.85 0.45
C LEU A 359 -30.49 -41.04 0.42
N ARG A 360 -29.50 -41.06 1.32
CA ARG A 360 -28.56 -42.17 1.44
C ARG A 360 -29.26 -43.42 1.97
N ALA A 361 -30.14 -43.29 2.96
CA ALA A 361 -30.95 -44.38 3.50
C ALA A 361 -31.98 -44.91 2.49
N LEU A 362 -32.63 -44.01 1.73
CA LEU A 362 -33.55 -44.39 0.64
C LEU A 362 -32.85 -45.20 -0.46
N ARG A 363 -31.60 -44.87 -0.80
CA ARG A 363 -30.81 -45.57 -1.82
C ARG A 363 -30.15 -46.84 -1.30
N GLY A 364 -29.69 -46.83 -0.04
CA GLY A 364 -29.03 -47.97 0.59
C GLY A 364 -29.95 -49.17 0.79
N ARG A 365 -31.26 -48.96 0.88
CA ARG A 365 -32.25 -50.04 1.05
C ARG A 365 -32.78 -50.63 -0.26
N GLY A 366 -32.44 -50.04 -1.40
CA GLY A 366 -32.87 -50.48 -2.74
C GLY A 366 -31.82 -51.31 -3.49
N GLY A 367 -30.75 -51.75 -2.81
CA GLY A 367 -29.58 -52.39 -3.40
C GLY A 367 -29.46 -53.91 -3.23
N ASP A 368 -30.36 -54.57 -2.48
CA ASP A 368 -30.34 -56.04 -2.30
C ASP A 368 -31.17 -56.77 -3.37
N GLY A 369 -31.25 -56.21 -4.57
CA GLY A 369 -31.61 -56.97 -5.77
C GLY A 369 -30.35 -57.64 -6.30
N ARG A 370 -30.08 -58.87 -5.83
CA ARG A 370 -29.15 -59.79 -6.50
C ARG A 370 -29.50 -59.83 -7.99
N ALA A 371 -28.67 -59.18 -8.80
CA ALA A 371 -28.45 -59.60 -10.17
C ALA A 371 -27.65 -60.91 -10.06
N GLU A 372 -28.37 -62.03 -10.01
CA GLU A 372 -27.79 -63.35 -10.17
C GLU A 372 -27.49 -63.53 -11.66
N VAL A 373 -26.21 -63.35 -11.99
CA VAL A 373 -25.61 -63.78 -13.25
C VAL A 373 -25.29 -65.26 -13.12
N ALA A 374 -25.61 -66.01 -14.19
CA ALA A 374 -25.14 -67.35 -14.58
C ALA A 374 -26.10 -68.53 -14.35
N ALA A 375 -26.94 -68.81 -15.36
CA ALA A 375 -26.94 -70.03 -16.18
C ALA A 375 -27.94 -69.90 -17.32
#